data_AF-A0A2R5L216-F1
#
_entry.id   AF-A0A2R5L216-F1
#
_cell.length_a   1.000
_cell.length_b   1.000
_cell.length_c   1.000
_cell.angle_alpha   90.00
_cell.angle_beta   90.00
_cell.angle_gamma   90.00
#
_symmetry.space_group_name_H-M   'P 1'
#
loop_
_entity.id
_entity.type
_entity.pdbx_description
1 polymer ?
#
loop_
_entity_poly.entity_id
_entity_poly.type
_entity_poly.pdbx_seq_one_letter_code
_entity_poly.pdbx_strand_id
1 'polypeptide(L)'
;YKPERSHHCSLCDRCIHQRDHHCFFLGTCVGGYNLCYFVFFCFYACIGCLYSANKLYEYYSSAYLRDLWSPQFHYYFYPVTLVHWYNGKAALEEVGWVTLLYVATATVLFTG
;
A
#
# COMPACT_ATOMS: atom_id res chain seq x y z
N TYR A 1 12.04 -34.00 -13.01
CA TYR A 1 13.25 -33.48 -12.34
C TYR A 1 12.91 -32.13 -11.73
N LYS A 2 13.21 -31.90 -10.44
CA LYS A 2 12.92 -30.64 -9.72
C LYS A 2 14.25 -29.98 -9.35
N PRO A 3 14.59 -28.80 -9.89
CA PRO A 3 15.85 -28.14 -9.55
C PRO A 3 15.93 -27.82 -8.06
N GLU A 4 17.13 -27.82 -7.50
CA GLU A 4 17.33 -27.52 -6.08
C GLU A 4 16.64 -26.21 -5.66
N ARG A 5 16.07 -26.24 -4.45
CA ARG A 5 15.37 -25.11 -3.81
C ARG A 5 14.22 -24.52 -4.62
N SER A 6 13.71 -25.22 -5.62
CA SER A 6 12.54 -24.77 -6.38
C SER A 6 11.24 -25.20 -5.71
N HIS A 7 10.15 -24.44 -5.86
CA HIS A 7 8.83 -24.84 -5.40
C HIS A 7 7.79 -24.53 -6.47
N HIS A 8 6.88 -25.47 -6.73
CA HIS A 8 5.80 -25.27 -7.69
C HIS A 8 4.76 -24.32 -7.11
N CYS A 9 4.35 -23.30 -7.87
CA CYS A 9 3.24 -22.42 -7.54
C CYS A 9 2.07 -22.75 -8.48
N SER A 10 0.93 -23.15 -7.92
CA SER A 10 -0.28 -23.46 -8.69
C SER A 10 -0.88 -22.22 -9.36
N LEU A 11 -0.75 -21.04 -8.76
CA LEU A 11 -1.26 -19.78 -9.31
C LEU A 11 -0.47 -19.33 -10.55
N CYS A 12 0.85 -19.56 -10.56
CA CYS A 12 1.71 -19.27 -11.71
C CYS A 12 1.90 -20.46 -12.66
N ASP A 13 1.35 -21.62 -12.31
CA ASP A 13 1.51 -22.92 -12.98
C ASP A 13 2.96 -23.26 -13.38
N ARG A 14 3.92 -22.94 -12.49
CA ARG A 14 5.35 -23.19 -12.76
C ARG A 14 6.17 -23.35 -11.50
N CYS A 15 7.31 -24.02 -11.63
CA CYS A 15 8.31 -24.12 -10.56
C CYS A 15 9.13 -22.82 -10.48
N ILE A 16 9.19 -22.24 -9.28
CA ILE A 16 9.92 -21.00 -9.00
C ILE A 16 11.17 -21.37 -8.19
N HIS A 17 12.35 -20.93 -8.65
CA HIS A 17 13.61 -21.15 -7.96
C HIS A 17 13.71 -20.27 -6.71
N GLN A 18 14.09 -20.86 -5.57
CA GLN A 18 14.12 -20.20 -4.26
C GLN A 18 12.83 -19.39 -4.02
N ARG A 19 11.68 -20.04 -4.26
CA ARG A 19 10.38 -19.41 -4.09
C ARG A 19 10.23 -18.95 -2.65
N ASP A 20 9.84 -17.70 -2.49
CA ASP A 20 9.39 -17.14 -1.22
C ASP A 20 7.86 -17.27 -1.14
N HIS A 21 7.12 -16.42 -1.87
CA HIS A 21 5.66 -16.47 -1.91
C HIS A 21 5.10 -16.10 -3.29
N HIS A 22 3.78 -16.24 -3.47
CA HIS A 22 3.07 -15.64 -4.60
C HIS A 22 2.49 -14.30 -4.13
N CYS A 23 2.99 -13.19 -4.65
CA CYS A 23 2.56 -11.88 -4.25
C CYS A 23 1.33 -11.48 -5.08
N PHE A 24 0.18 -11.34 -4.44
CA PHE A 24 -1.06 -10.93 -5.11
C PHE A 24 -0.99 -9.49 -5.63
N PHE A 25 -0.26 -8.60 -4.94
CA PHE A 25 -0.08 -7.21 -5.37
C PHE A 25 0.72 -7.08 -6.65
N LEU A 26 1.76 -7.90 -6.79
CA LEU A 26 2.58 -7.93 -8.00
C LEU A 26 2.04 -8.89 -9.08
N GLY A 27 1.01 -9.69 -8.75
CA GLY A 27 0.47 -10.71 -9.64
C GLY A 27 1.49 -11.77 -10.06
N THR A 28 2.54 -12.00 -9.26
CA THR A 28 3.66 -12.87 -9.63
C THR A 28 4.34 -13.47 -8.40
N CYS A 29 5.08 -14.56 -8.60
CA CYS A 29 5.90 -15.13 -7.54
C CYS A 29 7.16 -14.30 -7.28
N VAL A 30 7.43 -14.09 -5.99
CA VAL A 30 8.71 -13.60 -5.49
C VAL A 30 9.58 -14.81 -5.18
N GLY A 31 10.83 -14.77 -5.64
CA GLY A 31 11.82 -15.80 -5.40
C GLY A 31 13.22 -15.30 -5.75
N GLY A 32 14.17 -16.21 -5.91
CA GLY A 32 15.60 -15.86 -5.98
C GLY A 32 15.96 -14.81 -7.05
N TYR A 33 15.28 -14.81 -8.20
CA TYR A 33 15.59 -13.90 -9.31
C TYR A 33 15.01 -12.48 -9.17
N ASN A 34 14.01 -12.27 -8.31
CA ASN A 34 13.35 -10.98 -8.15
C ASN A 34 13.22 -10.50 -6.71
N LEU A 35 13.82 -11.21 -5.75
CA LEU A 35 13.78 -10.85 -4.33
C LEU A 35 14.32 -9.44 -4.07
N CYS A 36 15.44 -9.05 -4.70
CA CYS A 36 16.00 -7.70 -4.52
C CYS A 36 15.05 -6.61 -5.02
N TYR A 37 14.41 -6.80 -6.17
CA TYR A 37 13.43 -5.85 -6.70
C TYR A 37 12.20 -5.75 -5.80
N PHE A 38 11.77 -6.88 -5.23
CA PHE A 38 10.68 -6.92 -4.26
C PHE A 38 11.03 -6.14 -2.98
N VAL A 39 12.26 -6.27 -2.46
CA VAL A 39 12.71 -5.48 -1.30
C VAL A 39 12.70 -3.98 -1.62
N PHE A 40 13.18 -3.56 -2.79
CA PHE A 40 13.10 -2.16 -3.21
C PHE A 40 11.65 -1.68 -3.34
N PHE A 41 10.76 -2.50 -3.89
CA PHE A 41 9.34 -2.22 -3.97
C PHE A 41 8.73 -1.96 -2.58
N CYS A 42 9.02 -2.83 -1.59
CA CYS A 42 8.57 -2.64 -0.22
C CYS A 42 9.16 -1.37 0.41
N PHE A 43 10.44 -1.07 0.16
CA PHE A 43 11.09 0.15 0.64
C PHE A 43 10.41 1.42 0.10
N TYR A 44 10.12 1.47 -1.20
CA TYR A 44 9.39 2.60 -1.79
C TYR A 44 7.92 2.67 -1.31
N ALA A 45 7.28 1.53 -1.03
CA ALA A 45 5.95 1.52 -0.40
C ALA A 45 6.00 2.14 1.00
N CYS A 46 7.02 1.83 1.82
CA CYS A 46 7.23 2.48 3.12
C CYS A 46 7.42 4.00 2.99
N ILE A 47 8.21 4.46 2.01
CA ILE A 47 8.35 5.89 1.72
C ILE A 47 7.00 6.51 1.34
N GLY A 48 6.22 5.83 0.48
CA GLY A 48 4.88 6.24 0.09
C GLY A 48 3.93 6.40 1.28
N CYS A 49 3.97 5.47 2.26
CA CYS A 49 3.23 5.57 3.51
C CYS A 49 3.59 6.84 4.29
N LEU A 50 4.88 7.06 4.52
CA LEU A 50 5.37 8.21 5.30
C LEU A 50 5.03 9.54 4.62
N TYR A 51 5.22 9.61 3.30
CA TYR A 51 4.92 10.80 2.51
C TYR A 51 3.43 11.14 2.52
N SER A 52 2.57 10.15 2.29
CA SER A 52 1.11 10.34 2.28
C SER A 52 0.59 10.73 3.67
N ALA A 53 1.10 10.09 4.72
CA ALA A 53 0.73 10.43 6.10
C ALA A 53 1.13 11.87 6.45
N ASN A 54 2.32 12.31 6.05
CA ASN A 54 2.76 13.69 6.25
C ASN A 54 1.87 14.69 5.48
N LYS A 55 1.52 14.39 4.23
CA LYS A 55 0.63 15.26 3.44
C LYS A 55 -0.78 15.34 3.99
N LEU A 56 -1.34 14.22 4.46
CA LEU A 56 -2.63 14.24 5.14
C LEU A 56 -2.56 15.05 6.44
N TYR A 57 -1.49 14.90 7.22
CA TYR A 57 -1.31 15.69 8.44
C TYR A 57 -1.24 17.20 8.14
N GLU A 58 -0.43 17.61 7.16
CA GLU A 58 -0.30 19.01 6.72
C GLU A 58 -1.64 19.58 6.22
N TYR A 59 -2.35 18.82 5.38
CA TYR A 59 -3.64 19.24 4.84
C TYR A 59 -4.71 19.42 5.93
N TYR A 60 -4.85 18.46 6.83
CA TYR A 60 -5.87 18.52 7.87
C TYR A 60 -5.56 19.53 8.98
N SER A 61 -4.29 19.68 9.34
CA SER A 61 -3.88 20.70 10.31
C SER A 61 -4.13 22.11 9.76
N SER A 62 -3.82 22.36 8.48
CA SER A 62 -4.02 23.66 7.83
C SER A 62 -5.47 23.97 7.44
N ALA A 63 -6.21 23.00 6.90
CA ALA A 63 -7.56 23.21 6.38
C ALA A 63 -8.65 23.08 7.47
N TYR A 64 -8.43 22.25 8.49
CA TYR A 64 -9.47 21.92 9.48
C TYR A 64 -9.06 22.11 10.94
N LEU A 65 -7.81 22.45 11.25
CA LEU A 65 -7.27 22.54 12.62
C LEU A 65 -7.49 21.24 13.41
N ARG A 66 -7.34 20.09 12.74
CA ARG A 66 -7.57 18.76 13.34
C ARG A 66 -6.26 18.02 13.55
N ASP A 67 -6.16 17.43 14.73
CA ASP A 67 -5.08 16.52 15.08
C ASP A 67 -5.55 15.06 14.97
N LEU A 68 -4.57 14.15 14.89
CA LEU A 68 -4.80 12.69 14.84
C LEU A 68 -5.58 12.15 16.06
N TRP A 69 -5.62 12.92 17.15
CA TRP A 69 -6.34 12.60 18.39
C TRP A 69 -7.76 13.15 18.43
N SER A 70 -8.17 13.89 17.41
CA SER A 70 -9.51 14.45 17.35
C SER A 70 -10.54 13.34 17.11
N PRO A 71 -11.77 13.44 17.66
CA PRO A 71 -12.87 12.52 17.34
C PRO A 71 -13.18 12.43 15.83
N GLN A 72 -12.73 13.42 15.07
CA GLN A 72 -12.88 13.53 13.62
C GLN A 72 -11.83 12.74 12.83
N PHE A 73 -10.96 11.96 13.49
CA PHE A 73 -9.99 11.07 12.85
C PHE A 73 -10.63 10.07 11.84
N HIS A 74 -11.91 9.74 11.99
CA HIS A 74 -12.59 8.88 11.03
C HIS A 74 -12.72 9.49 9.61
N TYR A 75 -12.49 10.79 9.43
CA TYR A 75 -12.50 11.42 8.09
C TYR A 75 -11.29 11.01 7.23
N TYR A 76 -10.21 10.53 7.85
CA TYR A 76 -9.06 9.95 7.15
C TYR A 76 -9.33 8.56 6.58
N PHE A 77 -10.50 7.96 6.87
CA PHE A 77 -10.86 6.66 6.33
C PHE A 77 -11.38 6.78 4.90
N TYR A 78 -10.84 5.95 4.00
CA TYR A 78 -11.10 6.03 2.57
C TYR A 78 -12.60 6.14 2.18
N PRO A 79 -13.52 5.31 2.73
CA PRO A 79 -14.94 5.44 2.40
C PRO A 79 -15.53 6.79 2.83
N VAL A 80 -15.08 7.32 3.97
CA VAL A 80 -15.56 8.60 4.50
C VAL A 80 -15.03 9.74 3.63
N THR A 81 -13.73 9.76 3.31
CA THR A 81 -13.12 10.77 2.44
C THR A 81 -13.82 10.84 1.07
N LEU A 82 -14.17 9.68 0.49
CA LEU A 82 -14.93 9.64 -0.77
C LEU A 82 -16.32 10.26 -0.66
N VAL A 83 -17.06 9.97 0.42
CA VAL A 83 -18.37 10.58 0.68
C VAL A 83 -18.24 12.09 0.87
N HIS A 84 -17.20 12.56 1.56
CA HIS A 84 -16.93 13.97 1.72
C HIS A 84 -16.62 14.65 0.38
N TRP A 85 -15.80 14.02 -0.46
CA TRP A 85 -15.49 14.53 -1.79
C TRP A 85 -16.73 14.59 -2.68
N TYR A 86 -17.54 13.53 -2.69
CA TYR A 86 -18.80 13.48 -3.44
C TYR A 86 -19.76 14.61 -3.04
N ASN A 87 -19.80 14.96 -1.75
CA ASN A 87 -20.62 16.06 -1.23
C ASN A 87 -19.98 17.45 -1.35
N GLY A 88 -18.84 17.58 -2.05
CA GLY A 88 -18.12 18.84 -2.21
C GLY A 88 -17.44 19.37 -0.94
N LYS A 89 -17.26 18.50 0.06
CA LYS A 89 -16.65 18.83 1.37
C LYS A 89 -15.17 18.46 1.47
N ALA A 90 -14.60 17.79 0.47
CA ALA A 90 -13.19 17.42 0.40
C ALA A 90 -12.65 17.68 -1.01
N ALA A 91 -11.37 18.03 -1.11
CA ALA A 91 -10.70 18.19 -2.40
C ALA A 91 -10.32 16.84 -3.01
N LEU A 92 -10.17 16.77 -4.34
CA LEU A 92 -9.67 15.56 -5.01
C LEU A 92 -8.25 15.19 -4.53
N GLU A 93 -7.45 16.20 -4.20
CA GLU A 93 -6.11 16.01 -3.64
C GLU A 93 -6.15 15.23 -2.32
N GLU A 94 -7.11 15.52 -1.44
CA GLU A 94 -7.31 14.78 -0.18
C GLU A 94 -7.59 13.30 -0.45
N VAL A 95 -8.51 13.02 -1.38
CA VAL A 95 -8.81 11.65 -1.83
C VAL A 95 -7.55 10.97 -2.36
N GLY A 96 -6.72 11.69 -3.13
CA GLY A 96 -5.44 11.20 -3.66
C GLY A 96 -4.49 10.75 -2.54
N TRP A 97 -4.27 11.60 -1.53
CA TRP A 97 -3.38 11.28 -0.42
C TRP A 97 -3.90 10.13 0.45
N VAL A 98 -5.20 10.07 0.72
CA VAL A 98 -5.82 8.94 1.43
C VAL A 98 -5.68 7.64 0.60
N THR A 99 -5.96 7.70 -0.70
CA THR A 99 -5.80 6.53 -1.60
C THR A 99 -4.38 6.01 -1.56
N LEU A 100 -3.38 6.90 -1.69
CA LEU A 100 -1.98 6.53 -1.71
C LEU A 100 -1.55 5.90 -0.38
N LEU A 101 -1.99 6.47 0.76
CA LEU A 101 -1.74 5.89 2.07
C LEU A 101 -2.34 4.49 2.19
N TYR A 102 -3.58 4.27 1.73
CA TYR A 102 -4.24 2.96 1.77
C TYR A 102 -3.55 1.93 0.89
N VAL A 103 -3.17 2.29 -0.33
CA VAL A 103 -2.48 1.37 -1.25
C VAL A 103 -1.08 1.04 -0.72
N ALA A 104 -0.34 2.03 -0.22
CA ALA A 104 1.00 1.83 0.32
C ALA A 104 0.96 0.97 1.60
N THR A 105 0.01 1.20 2.49
CA THR A 105 -0.16 0.38 3.71
C THR A 105 -0.60 -1.05 3.38
N ALA A 106 -1.55 -1.23 2.46
CA ALA A 106 -1.93 -2.56 1.99
C ALA A 106 -0.74 -3.31 1.38
N THR A 107 0.07 -2.61 0.59
CA THR A 107 1.31 -3.15 0.02
C THR A 107 2.26 -3.62 1.13
N VAL A 108 2.51 -2.81 2.16
CA VAL A 108 3.43 -3.22 3.24
C VAL A 108 2.87 -4.36 4.11
N LEU A 109 1.56 -4.37 4.39
CA LEU A 109 0.94 -5.33 5.31
C LEU A 109 0.70 -6.71 4.69
N PHE A 110 0.40 -6.78 3.38
CA PHE A 110 -0.08 -8.00 2.74
C PHE A 110 0.90 -8.56 1.69
N THR A 111 2.14 -8.08 1.69
CA THR A 111 3.23 -8.62 0.86
C THR A 111 4.13 -9.61 1.60
N GLY A 112 3.88 -9.86 2.89
CA GLY A 112 4.57 -10.85 3.72
C GLY A 112 3.85 -12.19 3.80
#